data_AF-A0A4D9DAY0-F1
#
_entry.id   AF-A0A4D9DAY0-F1
#
_cell.length_a   1.000
_cell.length_b   1.000
_cell.length_c   1.000
_cell.angle_alpha   90.00
_cell.angle_beta   90.00
_cell.angle_gamma   90.00
#
_symmetry.space_group_name_H-M   'P 1'
#
loop_
_entity.id
_entity.type
_entity.pdbx_description
1 polymer ?
#
loop_
_entity_poly.entity_id
_entity_poly.type
_entity_poly.pdbx_seq_one_letter_code
_entity_poly.pdbx_strand_id
1 'polypeptide(L)'
;MKTFGALLVLMALFGLSSAFMPKAPVHKVAAAPVVARGRAMKMMEDSTYWEGKAPSSAVLGPFLAKVPSGVLGPASLVALMVGAYCVHESNIFNILTVDSINPAYVLGSFLTPISWGMHVAAWIQKQNGK
;
A
#
# COMPACT_ATOMS: atom_id res chain seq x y z
N MET A 1 -8.31 11.28 29.29
CA MET A 1 -8.48 11.60 27.85
C MET A 1 -7.59 10.74 26.92
N LYS A 2 -6.36 10.37 27.31
CA LYS A 2 -5.46 9.51 26.48
C LYS A 2 -6.03 8.13 26.10
N THR A 3 -6.90 7.55 26.93
CA THR A 3 -7.51 6.22 26.69
C THR A 3 -8.64 6.24 25.66
N PHE A 4 -9.30 7.37 25.44
CA PHE A 4 -10.46 7.47 24.55
C PHE A 4 -10.06 7.46 23.07
N GLY A 5 -8.91 8.08 22.74
CA GLY A 5 -8.35 8.07 21.38
C GLY A 5 -7.88 6.67 20.96
N ALA A 6 -7.24 5.93 21.87
CA ALA A 6 -6.83 4.55 21.60
C ALA A 6 -8.02 3.62 21.36
N LEU A 7 -9.14 3.84 22.05
CA LEU A 7 -10.37 3.05 21.90
C LEU A 7 -11.06 3.31 20.55
N LEU A 8 -11.06 4.57 20.09
CA LEU A 8 -11.56 4.96 18.76
C LEU A 8 -10.74 4.36 17.62
N VAL A 9 -9.41 4.32 17.79
CA VAL A 9 -8.49 3.68 16.84
C VAL A 9 -8.73 2.16 16.79
N LEU A 10 -8.93 1.52 17.96
CA LEU A 10 -9.23 0.09 18.02
C LEU A 10 -10.58 -0.26 17.35
N MET A 11 -11.60 0.56 17.54
CA MET A 11 -12.92 0.36 16.91
C MET A 11 -12.89 0.58 15.39
N ALA A 12 -12.11 1.54 14.90
CA ALA A 12 -11.92 1.76 13.46
C ALA A 12 -11.18 0.57 12.78
N LEU A 13 -10.25 -0.06 13.50
CA LEU A 13 -9.53 -1.26 13.02
C LEU A 13 -10.44 -2.48 12.86
N PHE A 14 -11.44 -2.64 13.74
CA PHE A 14 -12.42 -3.74 13.65
C PHE A 14 -13.49 -3.51 12.57
N GLY A 15 -13.89 -2.27 12.29
CA GLY A 15 -14.89 -1.97 11.24
C GLY A 15 -14.40 -2.29 9.82
N LEU A 16 -13.12 -2.12 9.55
CA LEU A 16 -12.51 -2.33 8.22
C LEU A 16 -12.33 -3.80 7.84
N SER A 17 -12.47 -4.74 8.78
CA SER A 17 -12.38 -6.19 8.52
C SER A 17 -13.56 -6.73 7.70
N SER A 18 -14.68 -6.01 7.65
CA SER A 18 -15.88 -6.42 6.91
C SER A 18 -15.77 -6.27 5.37
N ALA A 19 -14.74 -5.57 4.88
CA ALA A 19 -14.48 -5.39 3.44
C ALA A 19 -13.54 -6.46 2.82
N PHE A 20 -13.10 -7.43 3.63
CA PHE A 20 -12.18 -8.51 3.27
C PHE A 20 -12.87 -9.88 3.33
N MET A 21 -14.01 -10.05 2.64
CA MET A 21 -14.50 -11.40 2.35
C MET A 21 -13.80 -11.98 1.12
N PRO A 22 -13.36 -13.25 1.15
CA PRO A 22 -12.85 -13.94 -0.03
C PRO A 22 -13.98 -14.14 -1.04
N LYS A 23 -13.81 -13.64 -2.27
CA LYS A 23 -14.68 -14.03 -3.40
C LYS A 23 -14.21 -15.39 -3.93
N ALA A 24 -15.14 -16.33 -4.06
CA ALA A 24 -14.90 -17.74 -4.39
C ALA A 24 -13.96 -17.98 -5.59
N PRO A 25 -13.18 -19.08 -5.61
CA PRO A 25 -12.20 -19.36 -6.66
C PRO A 25 -12.88 -19.72 -7.99
N VAL A 26 -12.47 -19.05 -9.07
CA VAL A 26 -12.84 -19.39 -10.45
C VAL A 26 -11.71 -20.23 -11.06
N HIS A 27 -11.98 -21.49 -11.40
CA HIS A 27 -11.04 -22.37 -12.10
C HIS A 27 -10.64 -21.76 -13.45
N LYS A 28 -9.34 -21.61 -13.70
CA LYS A 28 -8.80 -21.23 -15.02
C LYS A 28 -8.24 -22.46 -15.72
N VAL A 29 -8.69 -22.70 -16.94
CA VAL A 29 -8.21 -23.74 -17.86
C VAL A 29 -6.87 -23.29 -18.46
N ALA A 30 -5.88 -24.17 -18.46
CA ALA A 30 -4.52 -23.89 -18.94
C ALA A 30 -4.41 -23.93 -20.48
N ALA A 31 -3.66 -23.01 -21.07
CA ALA A 31 -3.25 -23.05 -22.48
C ALA A 31 -1.71 -23.08 -22.61
N ALA A 32 -1.22 -23.88 -23.55
CA ALA A 32 0.18 -24.29 -23.76
C ALA A 32 1.10 -23.19 -24.36
N PRO A 33 2.44 -23.34 -24.29
CA PRO A 33 3.37 -22.25 -24.59
C PRO A 33 3.80 -22.21 -26.06
N VAL A 34 3.83 -21.01 -26.65
CA VAL A 34 4.50 -20.73 -27.94
C VAL A 34 5.79 -19.95 -27.68
N VAL A 35 6.89 -20.48 -28.21
CA VAL A 35 8.27 -19.98 -28.11
C VAL A 35 8.42 -18.69 -28.92
N ALA A 36 9.04 -17.64 -28.36
CA ALA A 36 9.34 -16.40 -29.10
C ALA A 36 10.75 -15.85 -28.80
N ARG A 37 11.65 -16.06 -29.76
CA ARG A 37 13.06 -15.60 -29.80
C ARG A 37 13.19 -14.14 -30.28
N GLY A 38 12.27 -13.26 -29.84
CA GLY A 38 12.23 -11.83 -30.15
C GLY A 38 11.99 -10.93 -28.93
N ARG A 39 12.25 -11.45 -27.72
CA ARG A 39 11.69 -10.96 -26.45
C ARG A 39 12.42 -9.78 -25.79
N ALA A 40 13.61 -9.35 -26.23
CA ALA A 40 14.42 -8.44 -25.41
C ALA A 40 14.11 -6.95 -25.62
N MET A 41 13.85 -6.50 -26.85
CA MET A 41 13.75 -5.05 -27.14
C MET A 41 12.31 -4.51 -27.10
N LYS A 42 11.29 -5.34 -27.37
CA LYS A 42 9.86 -4.95 -27.24
C LYS A 42 9.37 -4.95 -25.79
N MET A 43 10.18 -5.42 -24.83
CA MET A 43 9.76 -5.56 -23.43
C MET A 43 9.90 -4.31 -22.57
N MET A 44 10.45 -3.20 -23.08
CA MET A 44 10.56 -1.98 -22.26
C MET A 44 9.41 -1.00 -22.53
N GLU A 45 9.05 -0.78 -23.80
CA GLU A 45 8.06 0.24 -24.20
C GLU A 45 6.60 -0.20 -23.99
N ASP A 46 6.31 -1.51 -24.11
CA ASP A 46 4.97 -2.09 -23.90
C ASP A 46 4.72 -2.58 -22.46
N SER A 47 5.70 -2.51 -21.56
CA SER A 47 5.62 -3.19 -20.24
C SER A 47 4.84 -2.44 -19.17
N THR A 48 4.72 -1.12 -19.33
CA THR A 48 4.08 -0.24 -18.34
C THR A 48 2.78 0.37 -18.87
N TYR A 49 2.49 0.23 -20.16
CA TYR A 49 1.16 0.57 -20.68
C TYR A 49 0.16 -0.51 -20.25
N TRP A 50 -1.02 -0.12 -19.77
CA TRP A 50 -2.10 -1.04 -19.47
C TRP A 50 -3.43 -0.52 -20.01
N GLU A 51 -4.26 -1.44 -20.47
CA GLU A 51 -5.66 -1.18 -20.80
C GLU A 51 -6.58 -1.84 -19.77
N GLY A 52 -7.75 -1.25 -19.54
CA GLY A 52 -8.75 -1.76 -18.60
C GLY A 52 -8.66 -1.15 -17.20
N LYS A 53 -9.21 -1.86 -16.20
CA LYS A 53 -9.55 -1.29 -14.88
C LYS A 53 -8.34 -1.11 -13.94
N ALA A 54 -7.31 -1.94 -14.06
CA ALA A 54 -6.16 -1.89 -13.16
C ALA A 54 -4.87 -2.32 -13.86
N PRO A 55 -3.72 -1.73 -13.50
CA PRO A 55 -2.43 -2.14 -14.03
C PRO A 55 -2.04 -3.56 -13.57
N SER A 56 -1.17 -4.20 -14.35
CA SER A 56 -0.46 -5.40 -13.91
C SER A 56 0.40 -5.13 -12.68
N SER A 57 0.58 -6.12 -11.80
CA SER A 57 1.46 -6.02 -10.62
C SER A 57 2.89 -5.61 -10.95
N ALA A 58 3.34 -5.75 -12.21
CA ALA A 58 4.69 -5.35 -12.64
C ALA A 58 4.97 -3.84 -12.42
N VAL A 59 3.94 -2.99 -12.49
CA VAL A 59 4.05 -1.54 -12.26
C VAL A 59 4.47 -1.21 -10.82
N LEU A 60 4.26 -2.13 -9.87
CA LEU A 60 4.66 -1.97 -8.47
C LEU A 60 6.15 -2.22 -8.23
N GLY A 61 6.90 -2.59 -9.27
CA GLY A 61 8.31 -2.94 -9.16
C GLY A 61 8.55 -4.34 -8.57
N PRO A 62 9.82 -4.77 -8.47
CA PRO A 62 10.18 -6.18 -8.24
C PRO A 62 9.78 -6.71 -6.86
N PHE A 63 9.64 -5.83 -5.88
CA PHE A 63 9.35 -6.19 -4.49
C PHE A 63 7.85 -6.22 -4.22
N LEU A 64 7.17 -5.08 -4.37
CA LEU A 64 5.74 -4.96 -4.09
C LEU A 64 4.88 -5.84 -5.00
N ALA A 65 5.34 -6.18 -6.21
CA ALA A 65 4.66 -7.11 -7.12
C ALA A 65 4.43 -8.52 -6.54
N LYS A 66 5.25 -8.93 -5.55
CA LYS A 66 5.20 -10.25 -4.90
C LYS A 66 4.45 -10.23 -3.56
N VAL A 67 4.15 -9.06 -3.02
CA VAL A 67 3.48 -8.94 -1.72
C VAL A 67 1.96 -9.04 -1.92
N PRO A 68 1.25 -9.88 -1.16
CA PRO A 68 -0.20 -10.02 -1.28
C PRO A 68 -0.94 -8.77 -0.78
N SER A 69 -2.14 -8.51 -1.31
CA SER A 69 -2.95 -7.35 -0.90
C SER A 69 -3.31 -7.37 0.59
N GLY A 70 -3.48 -8.57 1.14
CA GLY A 70 -3.78 -8.80 2.55
C GLY A 70 -2.67 -8.35 3.51
N VAL A 71 -1.43 -8.16 3.03
CA VAL A 71 -0.33 -7.61 3.84
C VAL A 71 -0.16 -6.11 3.59
N LEU A 72 -0.21 -5.68 2.32
CA LEU A 72 -0.03 -4.26 1.96
C LEU A 72 -1.14 -3.36 2.54
N GLY A 73 -2.37 -3.84 2.58
CA GLY A 73 -3.51 -3.10 3.14
C GLY A 73 -3.30 -2.75 4.62
N PRO A 74 -3.15 -3.73 5.52
CA PRO A 74 -2.88 -3.46 6.93
C PRO A 74 -1.58 -2.67 7.17
N ALA A 75 -0.51 -2.96 6.42
CA ALA A 75 0.74 -2.22 6.52
C ALA A 75 0.57 -0.73 6.15
N SER A 76 -0.23 -0.43 5.12
CA SER A 76 -0.58 0.94 4.75
C SER A 76 -1.27 1.68 5.90
N LEU A 77 -2.18 1.01 6.61
CA LEU A 77 -2.89 1.63 7.72
C LEU A 77 -1.98 1.92 8.91
N VAL A 78 -1.09 0.98 9.26
CA VAL A 78 -0.10 1.21 10.32
C VAL A 78 0.81 2.39 9.98
N ALA A 79 1.28 2.46 8.73
CA ALA A 79 2.11 3.57 8.26
C ALA A 79 1.37 4.92 8.31
N LEU A 80 0.08 4.94 7.97
CA LEU A 80 -0.75 6.15 8.08
C LEU A 80 -0.87 6.60 9.54
N MET A 81 -1.14 5.68 10.46
CA MET A 81 -1.31 6.00 11.88
C MET A 81 -0.03 6.55 12.50
N VAL A 82 1.12 5.93 12.20
CA VAL A 82 2.43 6.40 12.68
C VAL A 82 2.78 7.74 12.04
N GLY A 83 2.55 7.91 10.74
CA GLY A 83 2.78 9.17 10.04
C GLY A 83 1.94 10.32 10.60
N ALA A 84 0.65 10.09 10.78
CA ALA A 84 -0.26 11.06 11.38
C ALA A 84 0.12 11.44 12.81
N TYR A 85 0.56 10.46 13.62
CA TYR A 85 1.08 10.73 14.96
C TYR A 85 2.32 11.64 14.93
N CYS A 86 3.28 11.34 14.04
CA CYS A 86 4.49 12.15 13.91
C CYS A 86 4.20 13.59 13.43
N VAL A 87 3.24 13.75 12.50
CA VAL A 87 2.78 15.06 12.03
C VAL A 87 2.08 15.82 13.15
N HIS A 88 1.26 15.15 13.95
CA HIS A 88 0.55 15.74 15.07
C HIS A 88 1.53 16.25 16.15
N GLU A 89 2.49 15.42 16.57
CA GLU A 89 3.49 15.80 17.58
C GLU A 89 4.39 16.96 17.10
N SER A 90 4.73 16.98 15.82
CA SER A 90 5.58 18.03 15.23
C SER A 90 4.86 19.34 14.94
N ASN A 91 3.53 19.40 14.98
CA ASN A 91 2.78 20.63 14.65
C ASN A 91 1.96 21.19 15.81
N ILE A 92 1.45 20.33 16.70
CA ILE A 92 0.52 20.75 17.76
C ILE A 92 1.23 20.90 19.12
N PHE A 93 2.16 20.00 19.46
CA PHE A 93 2.84 20.02 20.76
C PHE A 93 4.24 20.64 20.71
N ASN A 94 4.96 20.49 19.59
CA ASN A 94 6.25 21.15 19.37
C ASN A 94 6.21 21.85 18.02
N ILE A 95 5.79 23.12 18.00
CA ILE A 95 5.86 23.94 16.77
C ILE A 95 7.28 23.85 16.22
N LEU A 96 7.42 23.43 14.96
CA LEU A 96 8.72 23.29 14.29
C LEU A 96 9.47 24.63 14.30
N THR A 97 10.41 24.77 15.21
CA THR A 97 11.44 25.81 15.23
C THR A 97 12.79 25.12 15.05
N VAL A 98 13.81 25.85 14.62
CA VAL A 98 15.17 25.30 14.41
C VAL A 98 15.73 24.54 15.62
N ASP A 99 15.23 24.83 16.82
CA ASP A 99 15.67 24.21 18.08
C ASP A 99 14.78 23.04 18.55
N SER A 100 13.57 22.87 17.98
CA SER A 100 12.57 21.87 18.41
C SER A 100 12.36 20.73 17.41
N ILE A 101 13.14 20.69 16.31
CA ILE A 101 13.03 19.62 15.30
C ILE A 101 13.45 18.29 15.91
N ASN A 102 12.50 17.38 16.03
CA ASN A 102 12.79 15.98 16.30
C ASN A 102 12.94 15.22 14.97
N PRO A 103 14.16 14.77 14.60
CA PRO A 103 14.39 14.07 13.34
C PRO A 103 13.61 12.75 13.24
N ALA A 104 13.27 12.10 14.35
CA ALA A 104 12.47 10.88 14.35
C ALA A 104 11.02 11.15 13.89
N TYR A 105 10.43 12.27 14.30
CA TYR A 105 9.08 12.65 13.85
C TYR A 105 9.09 13.16 12.41
N VAL A 106 10.16 13.83 11.98
CA VAL A 106 10.33 14.17 10.56
C VAL A 106 10.41 12.90 9.71
N LEU A 107 11.24 11.92 10.10
CA LEU A 107 11.33 10.64 9.41
C LEU A 107 10.01 9.88 9.42
N GLY A 108 9.33 9.83 10.58
CA GLY A 108 8.03 9.19 10.70
C GLY A 108 6.95 9.86 9.87
N SER A 109 7.01 11.18 9.64
CA SER A 109 6.04 11.89 8.81
C SER A 109 6.04 11.44 7.35
N PHE A 110 7.19 10.97 6.83
CA PHE A 110 7.29 10.38 5.49
C PHE A 110 6.53 9.06 5.34
N LEU A 111 6.15 8.41 6.44
CA LEU A 111 5.25 7.25 6.38
C LEU A 111 3.86 7.63 5.87
N THR A 112 3.47 8.91 5.94
CA THR A 112 2.18 9.39 5.42
C THR A 112 2.08 9.21 3.89
N PRO A 113 2.96 9.78 3.05
CA PRO A 113 2.90 9.52 1.61
C PRO A 113 3.19 8.05 1.26
N ILE A 114 4.04 7.36 2.03
CA ILE A 114 4.32 5.93 1.82
C ILE A 114 3.07 5.08 2.09
N SER A 115 2.27 5.43 3.10
CA SER A 115 1.00 4.75 3.40
C SER A 115 0.05 4.79 2.22
N TRP A 116 -0.06 5.94 1.55
CA TRP A 116 -0.86 6.09 0.35
C TRP A 116 -0.35 5.17 -0.77
N GLY A 117 0.96 5.15 -1.02
CA GLY A 117 1.56 4.28 -2.03
C GLY A 117 1.32 2.80 -1.75
N MET A 118 1.45 2.37 -0.49
CA MET A 118 1.15 1.00 -0.07
C MET A 118 -0.34 0.65 -0.18
N HIS A 119 -1.23 1.61 0.10
CA HIS A 119 -2.67 1.43 -0.07
C HIS A 119 -3.05 1.24 -1.54
N VAL A 120 -2.49 2.07 -2.44
CA VAL A 120 -2.67 1.92 -3.89
C VAL A 120 -2.10 0.58 -4.37
N ALA A 121 -0.94 0.18 -3.86
CA ALA A 121 -0.35 -1.13 -4.18
C ALA A 121 -1.25 -2.28 -3.71
N ALA A 122 -1.84 -2.19 -2.51
CA ALA A 122 -2.80 -3.18 -2.01
C ALA A 122 -4.04 -3.29 -2.92
N TRP A 123 -4.55 -2.15 -3.41
CA TRP A 123 -5.65 -2.12 -4.37
C TRP A 123 -5.26 -2.80 -5.69
N ILE A 124 -4.10 -2.47 -6.27
CA ILE A 124 -3.59 -3.10 -7.50
C ILE A 124 -3.46 -4.62 -7.33
N GLN A 125 -2.92 -5.08 -6.19
CA GLN A 125 -2.79 -6.51 -5.92
C GLN A 125 -4.14 -7.20 -5.77
N LYS A 126 -5.12 -6.55 -5.12
CA LYS A 126 -6.49 -7.07 -5.00
C LYS A 126 -7.16 -7.23 -6.36
N GLN A 127 -6.98 -6.27 -7.29
CA GLN A 127 -7.51 -6.39 -8.66
C GLN A 127 -6.86 -7.54 -9.43
N ASN A 128 -5.57 -7.80 -9.16
CA ASN A 128 -4.81 -8.88 -9.79
C ASN A 128 -4.98 -10.25 -9.10
N GLY A 129 -5.85 -10.36 -8.08
CA GLY A 129 -6.12 -11.61 -7.38
C GLY A 129 -4.99 -12.07 -6.45
N LYS A 130 -4.20 -11.13 -5.93
CA LYS A 130 -3.08 -11.36 -5.01
C LYS A 130 -3.35 -10.76 -3.63
#